data_AF-A0A6V7NLT4-F1
#
_entry.id   AF-A0A6V7NLT4-F1
#
_cell.length_a   1.000
_cell.length_b   1.000
_cell.length_c   1.000
_cell.angle_alpha   90.00
_cell.angle_beta   90.00
_cell.angle_gamma   90.00
#
_symmetry.space_group_name_H-M   'P 1'
#
loop_
_entity.id
_entity.type
_entity.pdbx_description
1 polymer ?
#
loop_
_entity_poly.entity_id
_entity_poly.type
_entity_poly.pdbx_seq_one_letter_code
_entity_poly.pdbx_strand_id
1 'polypeptide(L)'
;MEGSYDALDTELSPNSRKKIITHPLYVPRSSPWLDLKVFYVRISNCEVDESTSDRLTLNHIPLTPDTIIEVNGKRCSIYSECASSSLRRDRVDKKSEEATFVSTDSIRTTGSVRFQVFDKDELLITGDLELCNSNGVIGESKASSKKWNMKCQAASACTRFLKGKQYAGPENPHPLIEVYVAGFFSGRLLF
;
A
#
# COMPACT_ATOMS: atom_id res chain seq x y z
N MET A 1 -32.18 -44.95 65.21
CA MET A 1 -31.98 -44.38 63.86
C MET A 1 -32.21 -42.89 63.98
N GLU A 2 -31.16 -42.18 64.40
CA GLU A 2 -31.11 -40.72 64.34
C GLU A 2 -31.13 -40.24 62.88
N GLY A 3 -31.87 -39.16 62.62
CA GLY A 3 -31.79 -38.36 61.41
C GLY A 3 -31.85 -36.89 61.81
N SER A 4 -30.67 -36.26 61.82
CA SER A 4 -30.40 -34.89 62.24
C SER A 4 -30.08 -34.01 61.03
N TYR A 5 -30.47 -32.74 61.16
CA TYR A 5 -30.39 -31.51 60.34
C TYR A 5 -29.11 -31.31 59.50
N ASP A 6 -29.19 -30.72 58.30
CA ASP A 6 -29.02 -29.26 58.05
C ASP A 6 -28.88 -28.89 56.55
N ALA A 7 -29.08 -27.59 56.25
CA ALA A 7 -29.06 -26.96 54.93
C ALA A 7 -27.68 -26.80 54.29
N LEU A 8 -27.60 -26.89 52.95
CA LEU A 8 -26.49 -26.40 52.10
C LEU A 8 -27.04 -26.17 50.68
N ASP A 9 -26.55 -25.27 49.84
CA ASP A 9 -25.90 -23.98 49.93
C ASP A 9 -25.93 -23.46 48.48
N THR A 10 -26.08 -22.16 48.27
CA THR A 10 -26.14 -21.58 46.91
C THR A 10 -24.71 -21.39 46.40
N GLU A 11 -24.23 -22.29 45.54
CA GLU A 11 -22.96 -22.11 44.84
C GLU A 11 -23.20 -21.72 43.36
N LEU A 12 -23.08 -20.43 43.10
CA LEU A 12 -22.87 -19.84 41.78
C LEU A 12 -21.58 -20.39 41.18
N SER A 13 -21.66 -21.23 40.14
CA SER A 13 -20.47 -21.66 39.40
C SER A 13 -19.97 -20.56 38.47
N PRO A 14 -18.75 -20.01 38.66
CA PRO A 14 -18.18 -19.00 37.80
C PRO A 14 -17.13 -19.65 36.91
N ASN A 15 -17.50 -20.11 35.71
CA ASN A 15 -16.57 -20.24 34.57
C ASN A 15 -17.28 -20.77 33.32
N SER A 16 -18.02 -19.87 32.65
CA SER A 16 -18.28 -19.98 31.21
C SER A 16 -16.97 -19.70 30.46
N ARG A 17 -16.00 -20.62 30.55
CA ARG A 17 -14.85 -20.62 29.64
C ARG A 17 -15.40 -20.94 28.26
N LYS A 18 -15.60 -19.90 27.44
CA LYS A 18 -15.77 -20.05 25.99
C LYS A 18 -14.57 -20.88 25.49
N LYS A 19 -14.78 -22.17 25.24
CA LYS A 19 -13.77 -23.05 24.66
C LYS A 19 -13.56 -22.59 23.23
N ILE A 20 -12.46 -21.88 22.97
CA ILE A 20 -12.02 -21.56 21.62
C ILE A 20 -11.59 -22.89 21.01
N ILE A 21 -12.40 -23.43 20.10
CA ILE A 21 -12.04 -24.59 19.29
C ILE A 21 -10.95 -24.13 18.34
N THR A 22 -9.70 -24.35 18.72
CA THR A 22 -8.56 -24.14 17.85
C THR A 22 -8.46 -25.37 16.94
N HIS A 23 -8.85 -25.23 15.67
CA HIS A 23 -8.66 -26.30 14.70
C HIS A 23 -7.16 -26.49 14.45
N PRO A 24 -6.56 -27.66 14.74
CA PRO A 24 -5.11 -27.91 14.59
C PRO A 24 -4.62 -27.90 13.13
N LEU A 25 -5.49 -27.59 12.17
CA LEU A 25 -5.18 -27.48 10.74
C LEU A 25 -4.99 -26.02 10.27
N TYR A 26 -5.31 -25.02 11.10
CA TYR A 26 -5.05 -23.62 10.76
C TYR A 26 -3.77 -23.14 11.46
N VAL A 27 -2.63 -23.50 10.89
CA VAL A 27 -1.39 -22.74 11.12
C VAL A 27 -1.48 -21.56 10.17
N PRO A 28 -1.59 -20.29 10.65
CA PRO A 28 -1.53 -19.15 9.77
C PRO A 28 -0.15 -19.18 9.12
N ARG A 29 -0.08 -19.53 7.83
CA ARG A 29 1.11 -19.26 7.03
C ARG A 29 1.22 -17.75 6.99
N SER A 30 2.16 -17.18 7.75
CA SER A 30 2.48 -15.76 7.65
C SER A 30 2.92 -15.49 6.22
N SER A 31 2.08 -14.79 5.45
CA SER A 31 2.52 -14.28 4.16
C SER A 31 3.74 -13.39 4.38
N PRO A 32 4.84 -13.57 3.62
CA PRO A 32 5.97 -12.68 3.72
C PRO A 32 5.51 -11.24 3.43
N TRP A 33 5.98 -10.31 4.23
CA TRP A 33 5.72 -8.89 4.01
C TRP A 33 6.61 -8.36 2.89
N LEU A 34 6.03 -7.53 2.04
CA LEU A 34 6.78 -6.55 1.28
C LEU A 34 6.90 -5.31 2.13
N ASP A 35 8.11 -4.87 2.35
CA ASP A 35 8.44 -3.64 3.04
C ASP A 35 8.93 -2.61 2.02
N LEU A 36 8.08 -1.66 1.68
CA LEU A 36 8.43 -0.50 0.85
C LEU A 36 9.14 0.53 1.73
N LYS A 37 10.29 1.00 1.24
CA LYS A 37 11.13 1.99 1.93
C LYS A 37 11.16 3.34 1.24
N VAL A 38 11.04 3.34 -0.08
CA VAL A 38 11.01 4.57 -0.87
C VAL A 38 9.89 4.46 -1.89
N PHE A 39 9.03 5.46 -1.93
CA PHE A 39 8.10 5.70 -3.01
C PHE A 39 8.45 7.03 -3.63
N TYR A 40 8.69 7.03 -4.93
CA TYR A 40 9.18 8.18 -5.67
C TYR A 40 8.28 8.42 -6.89
N VAL A 41 7.94 9.69 -7.13
CA VAL A 41 7.20 10.14 -8.31
C VAL A 41 7.96 11.29 -8.95
N ARG A 42 8.25 11.18 -10.24
CA ARG A 42 8.83 12.26 -11.04
C ARG A 42 7.84 12.70 -12.09
N ILE A 43 7.60 14.00 -12.15
CA ILE A 43 6.74 14.65 -13.12
C ILE A 43 7.63 15.54 -13.97
N SER A 44 7.73 15.26 -15.26
CA SER A 44 8.52 16.02 -16.23
C SER A 44 7.59 16.65 -17.28
N ASN A 45 8.08 17.66 -18.00
CA ASN A 45 7.29 18.47 -18.95
C ASN A 45 6.11 19.19 -18.27
N CYS A 46 6.34 19.73 -17.07
CA CYS A 46 5.35 20.52 -16.35
C CYS A 46 5.96 21.82 -15.83
N GLU A 47 5.23 22.93 -15.92
CA GLU A 47 5.68 24.19 -15.34
C GLU A 47 5.65 24.07 -13.82
N VAL A 48 6.82 24.11 -13.20
CA VAL A 48 6.95 24.08 -11.74
C VAL A 48 7.12 25.49 -11.22
N ASP A 49 6.01 26.08 -10.79
CA ASP A 49 5.93 27.42 -10.22
C ASP A 49 5.56 27.38 -8.73
N GLU A 50 5.34 28.55 -8.13
CA GLU A 50 4.93 28.69 -6.72
C GLU A 50 3.51 28.15 -6.44
N SER A 51 2.72 27.86 -7.48
CA SER A 51 1.39 27.24 -7.35
C SER A 51 1.44 25.71 -7.34
N THR A 52 2.58 25.12 -7.73
CA THR A 52 2.79 23.67 -7.71
C THR A 52 2.82 23.17 -6.28
N SER A 53 2.01 22.15 -5.99
CA SER A 53 1.87 21.60 -4.65
C SER A 53 3.21 21.12 -4.07
N ASP A 54 3.41 21.37 -2.79
CA ASP A 54 4.57 20.92 -2.02
C ASP A 54 4.48 19.44 -1.63
N ARG A 55 3.27 18.87 -1.67
CA ARG A 55 2.98 17.50 -1.29
C ARG A 55 1.92 16.89 -2.19
N LEU A 56 2.09 15.59 -2.44
CA LEU A 56 1.06 14.74 -3.03
C LEU A 56 0.56 13.74 -1.97
N THR A 57 -0.68 13.32 -2.11
CA THR A 57 -1.27 12.28 -1.27
C THR A 57 -1.12 10.92 -1.96
N LEU A 58 -0.61 9.93 -1.23
CA LEU A 58 -0.45 8.55 -1.69
C LEU A 58 -1.41 7.66 -0.91
N ASN A 59 -2.45 7.16 -1.56
CA ASN A 59 -3.40 6.23 -0.98
C ASN A 59 -3.06 4.79 -1.37
N HIS A 60 -3.32 3.85 -0.47
CA HIS A 60 -3.12 2.42 -0.67
C HIS A 60 -4.44 1.66 -0.45
N ILE A 61 -4.80 0.80 -1.38
CA ILE A 61 -6.07 0.06 -1.39
C ILE A 61 -5.76 -1.43 -1.56
N PRO A 62 -6.10 -2.29 -0.58
CA PRO A 62 -5.94 -3.73 -0.72
C PRO A 62 -6.70 -4.25 -1.95
N LEU A 63 -6.05 -5.06 -2.79
CA LEU A 63 -6.74 -5.69 -3.94
C LEU A 63 -7.50 -6.96 -3.55
N THR A 64 -7.21 -7.53 -2.38
CA THR A 64 -7.91 -8.70 -1.82
C THR A 64 -8.27 -8.48 -0.35
N PRO A 65 -9.34 -9.11 0.17
CA PRO A 65 -9.78 -8.92 1.55
C PRO A 65 -8.79 -9.40 2.63
N ASP A 66 -7.89 -10.31 2.27
CA ASP A 66 -6.84 -10.87 3.14
C ASP A 66 -5.54 -10.06 3.11
N THR A 67 -5.43 -9.07 2.21
CA THR A 67 -4.28 -8.18 2.15
C THR A 67 -4.30 -7.20 3.32
N ILE A 68 -3.20 -7.19 4.06
CA ILE A 68 -2.98 -6.30 5.20
C ILE A 68 -1.99 -5.23 4.77
N ILE A 69 -2.31 -3.97 5.07
CA ILE A 69 -1.42 -2.83 4.84
C ILE A 69 -1.05 -2.22 6.20
N GLU A 70 0.22 -1.91 6.39
CA GLU A 70 0.73 -1.12 7.51
C GLU A 70 1.42 0.13 6.98
N VAL A 71 1.08 1.30 7.53
CA VAL A 71 1.76 2.57 7.24
C VAL A 71 2.36 3.08 8.55
N ASN A 72 3.68 3.23 8.60
CA ASN A 72 4.41 3.69 9.79
C ASN A 72 4.06 2.89 11.05
N GLY A 73 3.93 1.58 10.91
CA GLY A 73 3.60 0.64 12.00
C GLY A 73 2.12 0.61 12.41
N LYS A 74 1.25 1.43 11.78
CA LYS A 74 -0.19 1.38 12.00
C LYS A 74 -0.84 0.49 10.96
N ARG A 75 -1.52 -0.54 11.41
CA ARG A 75 -2.27 -1.46 10.54
C ARG A 75 -3.56 -0.81 10.08
N CYS A 76 -3.78 -0.81 8.76
CA CYS A 76 -4.98 -0.30 8.17
C CYS A 76 -6.05 -1.38 8.16
N SER A 77 -7.23 -1.04 8.66
CA SER A 77 -8.42 -1.85 8.53
C SER A 77 -9.15 -1.47 7.23
N ILE A 78 -10.01 -2.37 6.76
CA ILE A 78 -10.93 -2.12 5.63
C ILE A 78 -11.87 -0.91 5.86
N TYR A 79 -11.94 -0.39 7.09
CA TYR A 79 -12.79 0.75 7.48
C TYR A 79 -11.98 2.01 7.86
N SER A 80 -10.66 2.00 7.69
CA SER A 80 -9.80 3.10 8.17
C SER A 80 -9.11 3.86 7.04
N GLU A 81 -9.08 5.19 7.16
CA GLU A 81 -8.33 6.14 6.32
C GLU A 81 -6.79 6.06 6.51
N CYS A 82 -6.32 5.14 7.35
CA CYS A 82 -4.92 4.87 7.70
C CYS A 82 -4.01 4.61 6.51
N ALA A 83 -4.56 4.18 5.37
CA ALA A 83 -3.79 3.74 4.22
C ALA A 83 -3.32 4.90 3.33
N SER A 84 -3.21 6.10 3.89
CA SER A 84 -2.68 7.29 3.21
C SER A 84 -1.30 7.66 3.74
N SER A 85 -0.42 8.09 2.84
CA SER A 85 0.92 8.61 3.08
C SER A 85 1.10 9.90 2.31
N SER A 86 2.16 10.66 2.59
CA SER A 86 2.44 11.90 1.86
C SER A 86 3.75 11.81 1.11
N LEU A 87 3.75 12.16 -0.16
CA LEU A 87 4.96 12.35 -0.96
C LEU A 87 5.34 13.84 -0.89
N ARG A 88 6.50 14.16 -0.34
CA ARG A 88 6.98 15.55 -0.23
C ARG A 88 7.79 15.90 -1.47
N ARG A 89 7.65 17.13 -1.96
CA ARG A 89 8.47 17.64 -3.05
C ARG A 89 9.93 17.72 -2.60
N ASP A 90 10.77 16.89 -3.21
CA ASP A 90 12.19 16.73 -2.88
C ASP A 90 13.07 17.62 -3.76
N ARG A 91 12.82 17.62 -5.07
CA ARG A 91 13.58 18.41 -6.06
C ARG A 91 12.66 19.11 -7.04
N VAL A 92 13.05 20.33 -7.42
CA VAL A 92 12.49 21.07 -8.54
C VAL A 92 13.63 21.49 -9.46
N ASP A 93 13.52 21.13 -10.74
CA ASP A 93 14.44 21.55 -11.78
C ASP A 93 13.71 22.41 -12.81
N LYS A 94 13.88 23.73 -12.69
CA LYS A 94 13.25 24.71 -13.59
C LYS A 94 13.82 24.66 -15.00
N LYS A 95 15.03 24.13 -15.20
CA LYS A 95 15.65 24.04 -16.53
C LYS A 95 15.07 22.89 -17.34
N SER A 96 14.76 21.78 -16.68
CA SER A 96 14.17 20.59 -17.31
C SER A 96 12.66 20.45 -17.07
N GLU A 97 12.01 21.46 -16.48
CA GLU A 97 10.57 21.47 -16.19
C GLU A 97 10.12 20.21 -15.44
N GLU A 98 10.82 19.91 -14.34
CA GLU A 98 10.65 18.67 -13.58
C GLU A 98 10.46 18.92 -12.08
N ALA A 99 9.52 18.17 -11.49
CA ALA A 99 9.33 18.06 -10.05
C ALA A 99 9.42 16.59 -9.61
N THR A 100 10.06 16.38 -8.46
CA THR A 100 10.22 15.06 -7.84
C THR A 100 9.59 15.06 -6.46
N PHE A 101 8.83 14.01 -6.17
CA PHE A 101 8.14 13.80 -4.90
C PHE A 101 8.53 12.46 -4.29
N VAL A 102 8.84 12.46 -2.99
CA VAL A 102 9.36 11.28 -2.29
C VAL A 102 8.62 11.05 -0.98
N SER A 103 8.30 9.78 -0.71
CA SER A 103 7.92 9.30 0.60
C SER A 103 8.94 8.26 1.04
N THR A 104 9.38 8.41 2.29
CA THR A 104 10.20 7.43 3.01
C THR A 104 9.40 6.79 4.15
N ASP A 105 8.07 6.89 4.09
CA ASP A 105 7.19 6.24 5.06
C ASP A 105 7.42 4.72 5.01
N SER A 106 7.39 4.07 6.18
CA SER A 106 7.57 2.63 6.25
C SER A 106 6.25 1.94 5.95
N ILE A 107 6.02 1.62 4.67
CA ILE A 107 4.81 0.97 4.19
C ILE A 107 5.07 -0.53 4.05
N ARG A 108 4.18 -1.35 4.57
CA ARG A 108 4.28 -2.81 4.49
C ARG A 108 2.99 -3.42 3.99
N THR A 109 3.07 -4.44 3.15
CA THR A 109 1.89 -5.19 2.68
C THR A 109 2.13 -6.70 2.63
N THR A 110 1.11 -7.49 2.93
CA THR A 110 1.15 -8.96 2.80
C THR A 110 0.73 -9.48 1.41
N GLY A 111 0.21 -8.60 0.55
CA GLY A 111 -0.36 -8.97 -0.74
C GLY A 111 -0.47 -7.80 -1.72
N SER A 112 -1.11 -8.06 -2.87
CA SER A 112 -1.24 -7.09 -3.95
C SER A 112 -2.03 -5.86 -3.51
N VAL A 113 -1.55 -4.68 -3.88
CA VAL A 113 -2.10 -3.39 -3.45
C VAL A 113 -2.18 -2.44 -4.62
N ARG A 114 -3.27 -1.68 -4.70
CA ARG A 114 -3.39 -0.52 -5.57
C ARG A 114 -2.90 0.70 -4.84
N PHE A 115 -2.08 1.52 -5.50
CA PHE A 115 -1.76 2.85 -5.04
C PHE A 115 -2.41 3.90 -5.94
N GLN A 116 -2.76 5.03 -5.33
CA GLN A 116 -3.27 6.20 -6.03
C GLN A 116 -2.53 7.44 -5.56
N VAL A 117 -2.08 8.25 -6.50
CA VAL A 117 -1.38 9.50 -6.21
C VAL A 117 -2.30 10.65 -6.57
N PHE A 118 -2.54 11.55 -5.62
CA PHE A 118 -3.38 12.72 -5.77
C PHE A 118 -2.60 14.00 -5.55
N ASP A 119 -2.92 15.03 -6.33
CA ASP A 119 -2.67 16.41 -5.95
C ASP A 119 -3.97 17.00 -5.41
N LYS A 120 -4.01 17.26 -4.10
CA LYS A 120 -5.25 17.63 -3.40
C LYS A 120 -6.33 16.57 -3.68
N ASP A 121 -7.39 16.94 -4.40
CA ASP A 121 -8.51 16.06 -4.75
C ASP A 121 -8.42 15.51 -6.18
N GLU A 122 -7.38 15.85 -6.93
CA GLU A 122 -7.20 15.41 -8.32
C GLU A 122 -6.30 14.18 -8.41
N LEU A 123 -6.84 13.09 -8.95
CA LEU A 123 -6.08 11.86 -9.20
C LEU A 123 -5.08 12.09 -10.34
N LEU A 124 -3.80 11.82 -10.07
CA LEU A 124 -2.72 11.88 -11.06
C LEU A 124 -2.42 10.51 -11.66
N ILE A 125 -2.25 9.50 -10.81
CA ILE A 125 -1.87 8.14 -11.20
C ILE A 125 -2.65 7.12 -10.37
N THR A 126 -3.06 6.04 -11.02
CA THR A 126 -3.38 4.77 -10.35
C THR A 126 -2.35 3.73 -10.77
N GLY A 127 -1.83 2.94 -9.83
CA GLY A 127 -0.99 1.80 -10.16
C GLY A 127 -1.25 0.62 -9.25
N ASP A 128 -1.00 -0.57 -9.78
CA ASP A 128 -1.19 -1.84 -9.07
C ASP A 128 0.18 -2.48 -8.86
N LEU A 129 0.52 -2.74 -7.60
CA LEU A 129 1.68 -3.51 -7.17
C LEU A 129 1.22 -4.94 -6.89
N GLU A 130 1.41 -5.82 -7.88
CA GLU A 130 0.87 -7.17 -7.92
C GLU A 130 1.91 -8.20 -7.44
N LEU A 131 1.52 -9.06 -6.50
CA LEU A 131 2.28 -10.25 -6.12
C LEU A 131 1.96 -11.39 -7.09
N CYS A 132 2.79 -11.57 -8.10
CA CYS A 132 2.67 -12.63 -9.08
C CYS A 132 3.26 -13.94 -8.57
N ASN A 133 2.52 -15.04 -8.75
CA ASN A 133 3.07 -16.38 -8.58
C ASN A 133 3.85 -16.77 -9.85
N SER A 134 5.07 -17.29 -9.69
CA SER A 134 5.74 -17.98 -10.78
C SER A 134 4.96 -19.26 -11.10
N ASN A 135 4.45 -19.39 -12.33
CA ASN A 135 3.86 -20.65 -12.80
C ASN A 135 4.97 -21.70 -12.88
N GLY A 136 5.13 -22.51 -11.83
CA GLY A 136 6.05 -23.63 -11.82
C GLY A 136 5.46 -24.77 -12.62
N VAL A 137 6.19 -25.23 -13.64
CA VAL A 137 6.01 -26.57 -14.20
C VAL A 137 6.15 -27.58 -13.04
N ILE A 138 5.25 -28.55 -12.99
CA ILE A 138 5.19 -29.60 -11.97
C ILE A 138 6.55 -30.31 -11.91
N GLY A 139 7.33 -30.11 -10.84
CA GLY A 139 8.56 -30.89 -10.62
C GLY A 139 9.67 -30.25 -9.79
N GLU A 140 9.74 -28.91 -9.67
CA GLU A 140 10.86 -28.26 -8.98
C GLU A 140 10.52 -27.83 -7.54
N SER A 141 11.50 -28.02 -6.64
CA SER A 141 11.40 -27.92 -5.19
C SER A 141 10.94 -26.56 -4.64
N LYS A 142 9.87 -26.58 -3.83
CA LYS A 142 9.51 -25.79 -2.62
C LYS A 142 9.95 -24.30 -2.44
N ALA A 143 10.21 -23.55 -3.49
CA ALA A 143 10.20 -22.08 -3.42
C ALA A 143 9.55 -21.54 -4.69
N SER A 144 8.22 -21.42 -4.69
CA SER A 144 7.55 -20.59 -5.69
C SER A 144 8.16 -19.20 -5.59
N SER A 145 8.84 -18.75 -6.63
CA SER A 145 9.52 -17.46 -6.68
C SER A 145 8.47 -16.38 -6.91
N LYS A 146 7.70 -16.09 -5.85
CA LYS A 146 6.78 -14.96 -5.81
C LYS A 146 7.55 -13.70 -6.23
N LYS A 147 7.07 -13.04 -7.27
CA LYS A 147 7.67 -11.84 -7.85
C LYS A 147 6.66 -10.71 -7.77
N TRP A 148 7.13 -9.51 -7.49
CA TRP A 148 6.30 -8.32 -7.55
C TRP A 148 6.39 -7.68 -8.94
N ASN A 149 5.25 -7.21 -9.43
CA ASN A 149 5.13 -6.47 -10.67
C ASN A 149 4.39 -5.17 -10.43
N MET A 150 4.78 -4.10 -11.11
CA MET A 150 4.11 -2.81 -11.02
C MET A 150 3.54 -2.42 -12.38
N LYS A 151 2.28 -2.01 -12.40
CA LYS A 151 1.62 -1.42 -13.57
C LYS A 151 1.05 -0.07 -13.17
N CYS A 152 1.24 0.94 -14.01
CA CYS A 152 0.75 2.29 -13.75
C CYS A 152 -0.13 2.76 -14.91
N GLN A 153 -1.15 3.55 -14.57
CA GLN A 153 -2.00 4.27 -15.49
C GLN A 153 -2.11 5.73 -15.04
N ALA A 154 -1.72 6.64 -15.92
CA ALA A 154 -1.94 8.07 -15.71
C ALA A 154 -3.44 8.38 -15.84
N ALA A 155 -3.94 9.24 -14.95
CA ALA A 155 -5.31 9.72 -15.03
C ALA A 155 -5.44 10.78 -16.14
N SER A 156 -6.60 10.82 -16.81
CA SER A 156 -6.88 11.81 -17.86
C SER A 156 -6.77 13.27 -17.35
N ALA A 157 -7.09 13.50 -16.06
CA ALA A 157 -7.00 14.80 -15.40
C ALA A 157 -5.56 15.35 -15.26
N CYS A 158 -4.53 14.48 -15.34
CA CYS A 158 -3.12 14.88 -15.29
C CYS A 158 -2.78 15.98 -16.31
N THR A 159 -3.41 15.94 -17.49
CA THR A 159 -3.21 16.92 -18.58
C THR A 159 -3.80 18.31 -18.29
N ARG A 160 -4.77 18.41 -17.36
CA ARG A 160 -5.41 19.68 -16.97
C ARG A 160 -4.67 20.35 -15.81
N PHE A 161 -4.09 19.55 -14.92
CA PHE A 161 -3.41 20.02 -13.71
C PHE A 161 -2.02 20.61 -14.00
N LEU A 162 -1.26 19.92 -14.82
CA LEU A 162 0.07 20.34 -15.21
C LEU A 162 -0.11 21.37 -16.34
N LYS A 163 -0.36 22.62 -15.94
CA LYS A 163 -0.26 23.80 -16.81
C LYS A 163 1.20 23.94 -17.27
N GLY A 164 1.68 23.04 -18.11
CA GLY A 164 2.74 23.39 -19.03
C GLY A 164 2.20 24.51 -19.92
N LYS A 165 3.07 25.42 -20.35
CA LYS A 165 2.77 26.44 -21.35
C LYS A 165 1.96 25.83 -22.50
N GLN A 166 0.63 26.01 -22.49
CA GLN A 166 -0.22 25.71 -23.63
C GLN A 166 -0.06 26.84 -24.66
N TYR A 167 1.16 27.02 -25.18
CA TYR A 167 1.31 27.70 -26.45
C TYR A 167 0.80 26.75 -27.51
N ALA A 168 -0.16 27.22 -28.31
CA ALA A 168 -0.75 26.51 -29.43
C ALA A 168 0.34 26.16 -30.45
N GLY A 169 0.98 25.00 -30.29
CA GLY A 169 2.01 24.47 -31.15
C GLY A 169 2.02 22.94 -31.07
N PRO A 170 2.23 22.22 -32.19
CA PRO A 170 2.11 20.76 -32.26
C PRO A 170 3.21 19.97 -31.52
N GLU A 171 4.12 20.63 -30.80
CA GLU A 171 5.37 20.03 -30.28
C GLU A 171 5.52 20.07 -28.75
N ASN A 172 4.47 20.32 -27.98
CA ASN A 172 4.60 20.27 -26.52
C ASN A 172 4.37 18.84 -26.00
N PRO A 173 5.38 18.22 -25.36
CA PRO A 173 5.24 16.88 -24.84
C PRO A 173 4.25 16.90 -23.68
N HIS A 174 3.29 15.97 -23.71
CA HIS A 174 2.40 15.77 -22.57
C HIS A 174 3.23 15.50 -21.30
N PRO A 175 2.71 15.90 -20.13
CA PRO A 175 3.41 15.62 -18.89
C PRO A 175 3.68 14.13 -18.74
N LEU A 176 4.94 13.80 -18.47
CA LEU A 176 5.37 12.43 -18.24
C LEU A 176 5.43 12.22 -16.74
N ILE A 177 4.78 11.17 -16.25
CA ILE A 177 4.89 10.77 -14.86
C ILE A 177 5.52 9.39 -14.73
N GLU A 178 6.59 9.32 -13.96
CA GLU A 178 7.31 8.09 -13.65
C GLU A 178 7.20 7.78 -12.16
N VAL A 179 6.96 6.51 -11.87
CA VAL A 179 6.82 5.99 -10.50
C VAL A 179 7.92 4.98 -10.26
N TYR A 180 8.62 5.12 -9.13
CA TYR A 180 9.65 4.20 -8.70
C TYR A 180 9.37 3.79 -7.26
N VAL A 181 9.56 2.51 -6.96
CA VAL A 181 9.35 1.95 -5.62
C VAL A 181 10.53 1.08 -5.28
N ALA A 182 11.14 1.35 -4.13
CA ALA A 182 12.21 0.54 -3.60
C ALA A 182 11.79 -0.11 -2.27
N GLY A 183 12.16 -1.37 -2.08
CA GLY A 183 11.78 -2.12 -0.89
C GLY A 183 12.49 -3.45 -0.76
N PHE A 184 12.02 -4.26 0.18
CA PHE A 184 12.51 -5.63 0.37
C PHE A 184 11.35 -6.61 0.55
N PHE A 185 11.50 -7.80 -0.01
CA PHE A 185 10.55 -8.89 0.11
C PHE A 185 11.31 -10.21 0.25
N SER A 186 11.04 -10.96 1.32
CA SER A 186 11.67 -12.26 1.56
C SER A 186 13.22 -12.24 1.46
N GLY A 187 13.85 -11.17 1.97
CA GLY A 187 15.31 -11.00 1.94
C GLY A 187 15.89 -10.56 0.59
N ARG A 188 15.06 -10.25 -0.41
CA ARG A 188 15.49 -9.73 -1.72
C ARG A 188 15.09 -8.25 -1.86
N LEU A 189 15.98 -7.46 -2.46
CA LEU A 189 15.68 -6.07 -2.80
C LEU A 189 14.76 -6.00 -4.02
N LEU A 190 13.86 -5.02 -4.00
CA LEU A 190 12.96 -4.66 -5.08
C LEU A 190 13.31 -3.22 -5.49
N PHE A 191 13.52 -3.01 -6.78
CA PHE A 191 13.80 -1.72 -7.44
C PHE A 191 12.96 -1.62 -8.72
#